data_AF-A0A812XLJ9-F1
#
_entry.id   AF-A0A812XLJ9-F1
#
_cell.length_a   1.000
_cell.length_b   1.000
_cell.length_c   1.000
_cell.angle_alpha   90.00
_cell.angle_beta   90.00
_cell.angle_gamma   90.00
#
_symmetry.space_group_name_H-M   'P 1'
#
loop_
_entity.id
_entity.type
_entity.pdbx_description
1 polymer ?
#
loop_
_entity_poly.entity_id
_entity_poly.type
_entity_poly.pdbx_seq_one_letter_code
_entity_poly.pdbx_strand_id
1 'polypeptide(L)'
;MVPTKIQLAIQKLQPIQLSYSRKKSQWESAFNLVALLSMLAIPYLVLVYPLSMRMLEVKREMCYGLQNFVVAYNADVGMAYGLLTTKRNASDPTLAEVAVQSYKFAHPTPWTQDAPPPAPKYFQLGLATQEFETGRIRKMAEEAAYFPVCWETDVLNGGGSNDTGLWTIAQSRMRAAAFHLDREDATTCAELRDYCYLPESRLLRLMCGDTCGCTDPMSVPWYKQKAEGCAEMCLSERRTRLRALPCQDFPQAGAATAWNEFWDNYAAAITAYFGEDRIQYANSSISLAQTMKAGGCAALQANPIDAITGESYCFGAADLFGPLAYLCPESCGCRTYSAENQAWYCPQSCSR
;
A
#
# COMPACT_ATOMS: atom_id res chain seq x y z
N MET A 1 56.17 -40.55 -3.78
CA MET A 1 56.89 -41.85 -3.76
C MET A 1 56.29 -42.72 -2.68
N VAL A 2 55.69 -43.86 -3.02
CA VAL A 2 55.12 -44.79 -2.03
C VAL A 2 56.28 -45.54 -1.34
N PRO A 3 56.34 -45.60 0.01
CA PRO A 3 57.41 -46.28 0.73
C PRO A 3 57.55 -47.75 0.29
N THR A 4 58.78 -48.20 0.06
CA THR A 4 59.12 -49.57 -0.44
C THR A 4 58.52 -50.69 0.40
N LYS A 5 58.32 -50.47 1.71
CA LYS A 5 57.64 -51.43 2.60
C LYS A 5 56.18 -51.66 2.24
N ILE A 6 55.47 -50.64 1.77
CA ILE A 6 54.06 -50.75 1.34
C ILE A 6 53.99 -51.49 0.00
N GLN A 7 54.93 -51.25 -0.92
CA GLN A 7 54.99 -51.99 -2.19
C GLN A 7 55.24 -53.49 -1.97
N LEU A 8 56.15 -53.84 -1.06
CA LEU A 8 56.40 -55.24 -0.69
C LEU A 8 55.21 -55.88 0.03
N ALA A 9 54.46 -55.12 0.85
CA ALA A 9 53.23 -55.61 1.48
C ALA A 9 52.13 -55.87 0.45
N ILE A 10 51.96 -54.97 -0.54
CA ILE A 10 50.98 -55.13 -1.63
C ILE A 10 51.35 -56.33 -2.51
N GLN A 11 52.63 -56.54 -2.82
CA GLN A 11 53.09 -57.71 -3.59
C GLN A 11 52.90 -59.05 -2.86
N LYS A 12 52.82 -59.04 -1.53
CA LYS A 12 52.54 -60.24 -0.72
C LYS A 12 51.06 -60.54 -0.54
N LEU A 13 50.15 -59.65 -0.94
CA LEU A 13 48.74 -59.94 -0.89
C LEU A 13 48.40 -60.98 -1.97
N GLN A 14 48.11 -62.20 -1.53
CA GLN A 14 47.56 -63.20 -2.43
C GLN A 14 46.22 -62.71 -2.96
N PRO A 15 45.96 -62.80 -4.28
CA PRO A 15 44.68 -62.42 -4.83
C PRO A 15 43.61 -63.32 -4.21
N ILE A 16 42.73 -62.73 -3.40
CA ILE A 16 41.54 -63.43 -2.91
C ILE A 16 40.69 -63.72 -4.15
N GLN A 17 40.65 -64.99 -4.53
CA GLN A 17 39.81 -65.50 -5.60
C GLN A 17 38.36 -65.49 -5.11
N LEU A 18 37.69 -64.34 -5.22
CA LEU A 18 36.26 -64.24 -4.95
C LEU A 18 35.52 -64.92 -6.11
N SER A 19 34.99 -66.12 -5.88
CA SER A 19 34.07 -66.75 -6.83
C SER A 19 32.72 -66.03 -6.79
N TYR A 20 32.59 -64.96 -7.56
CA TYR A 20 31.30 -64.31 -7.76
C TYR A 20 30.43 -65.19 -8.64
N SER A 21 29.51 -65.93 -8.00
CA SER A 21 28.43 -66.59 -8.72
C SER A 21 27.55 -65.52 -9.37
N ARG A 22 27.33 -65.65 -10.69
CA ARG A 22 26.48 -64.74 -11.48
C ARG A 22 25.07 -64.57 -10.87
N LYS A 23 24.55 -65.65 -10.26
CA LYS A 23 23.25 -65.64 -9.57
C LYS A 23 23.27 -64.77 -8.30
N LYS A 24 24.38 -64.79 -7.55
CA LYS A 24 24.54 -64.01 -6.32
C LYS A 24 24.62 -62.51 -6.63
N SER A 25 25.40 -62.12 -7.64
CA SER A 25 25.50 -60.72 -8.07
C SER A 25 24.15 -60.17 -8.54
N GLN A 26 23.38 -60.95 -9.33
CA GLN A 26 22.03 -60.53 -9.74
C GLN A 26 21.09 -60.34 -8.55
N TRP A 27 21.17 -61.21 -7.54
CA TRP A 27 20.40 -61.09 -6.31
C TRP A 27 20.78 -59.85 -5.50
N GLU A 28 22.08 -59.57 -5.36
CA GLU A 28 22.57 -58.38 -4.66
C GLU A 28 22.11 -57.10 -5.38
N SER A 29 22.17 -57.06 -6.71
CA SER A 29 21.66 -55.91 -7.49
C SER A 29 20.14 -55.75 -7.34
N ALA A 30 19.38 -56.85 -7.42
CA ALA A 30 17.92 -56.80 -7.24
C ALA A 30 17.55 -56.33 -5.83
N PHE A 31 18.23 -56.82 -4.80
CA PHE A 31 18.02 -56.39 -3.42
C PHE A 31 18.31 -54.90 -3.23
N ASN A 32 19.45 -54.40 -3.74
CA ASN A 32 19.79 -52.98 -3.66
C ASN A 32 18.77 -52.10 -4.38
N LEU A 33 18.26 -52.52 -5.55
CA LEU A 33 17.22 -51.81 -6.28
C LEU A 33 15.92 -51.74 -5.46
N VAL A 34 15.48 -52.86 -4.89
CA VAL A 34 14.28 -52.91 -4.04
C VAL A 34 14.44 -52.05 -2.79
N ALA A 35 15.61 -52.09 -2.15
CA ALA A 35 15.92 -51.27 -0.99
C ALA A 35 15.85 -49.77 -1.33
N LEU A 36 16.41 -49.37 -2.47
CA LEU A 36 16.40 -47.98 -2.94
C LEU A 36 14.99 -47.50 -3.29
N LEU A 37 14.20 -48.32 -4.00
CA LEU A 37 12.79 -48.02 -4.28
C LEU A 37 11.97 -47.89 -2.99
N SER A 38 12.23 -48.75 -2.01
CA SER A 38 11.54 -48.71 -0.71
C SER A 38 11.92 -47.45 0.07
N MET A 39 13.20 -47.05 0.09
CA MET A 39 13.65 -45.82 0.74
C MET A 39 13.03 -44.55 0.12
N LEU A 40 12.67 -44.57 -1.16
CA LEU A 40 11.97 -43.45 -1.82
C LEU A 40 10.46 -43.51 -1.61
N ALA A 41 9.87 -44.70 -1.74
CA ALA A 41 8.42 -44.89 -1.66
C ALA A 41 7.88 -44.67 -0.24
N ILE A 42 8.60 -45.12 0.79
CA ILE A 42 8.11 -45.02 2.18
C ILE A 42 7.94 -43.55 2.61
N PRO A 43 8.92 -42.64 2.49
CA PRO A 43 8.73 -41.23 2.82
C PRO A 43 7.66 -40.56 1.96
N TYR A 44 7.57 -40.91 0.67
CA TYR A 44 6.53 -40.36 -0.20
C TYR A 44 5.13 -40.75 0.28
N LEU A 45 4.90 -42.03 0.56
CA LEU A 45 3.58 -42.53 0.96
C LEU A 45 3.22 -42.20 2.41
N VAL A 46 4.20 -42.14 3.33
CA VAL A 46 3.96 -41.92 4.77
C VAL A 46 3.97 -40.44 5.14
N LEU A 47 4.75 -39.60 4.46
CA LEU A 47 4.87 -38.17 4.77
C LEU A 47 4.22 -37.30 3.69
N VAL A 48 4.67 -37.42 2.45
CA VAL A 48 4.31 -36.46 1.39
C VAL A 48 2.85 -36.60 0.99
N TYR A 49 2.39 -37.82 0.73
CA TYR A 49 1.02 -38.10 0.30
C TYR A 49 -0.03 -37.65 1.34
N PRO A 50 0.04 -38.05 2.62
CA PRO A 50 -0.94 -37.61 3.60
C PRO A 50 -0.87 -36.11 3.88
N LEU A 51 0.34 -35.50 3.87
CA LEU A 51 0.46 -34.04 4.00
C LEU A 51 -0.23 -33.31 2.84
N SER A 52 -0.04 -33.80 1.61
CA SER A 52 -0.70 -33.25 0.42
C SER A 52 -2.21 -33.37 0.51
N MET A 53 -2.71 -34.52 0.95
CA MET A 53 -4.14 -34.74 1.16
C MET A 53 -4.71 -33.84 2.26
N ARG A 54 -3.99 -33.65 3.37
CA ARG A 54 -4.38 -32.72 4.43
C ARG A 54 -4.37 -31.26 3.97
N MET A 55 -3.38 -30.83 3.18
CA MET A 55 -3.39 -29.48 2.61
C MET A 55 -4.56 -29.28 1.64
N LEU A 56 -4.91 -30.30 0.84
CA LEU A 56 -6.08 -30.24 -0.04
C LEU A 56 -7.40 -30.23 0.74
N GLU A 57 -7.50 -31.00 1.82
CA GLU A 57 -8.65 -31.02 2.72
C GLU A 57 -8.81 -29.67 3.41
N VAL A 58 -7.74 -29.12 3.98
CA VAL A 58 -7.74 -27.77 4.57
C VAL A 58 -8.09 -26.71 3.52
N LYS A 59 -7.56 -26.81 2.30
CA LYS A 59 -7.94 -25.91 1.21
C LYS A 59 -9.42 -26.07 0.85
N ARG A 60 -9.97 -27.28 0.91
CA ARG A 60 -11.38 -27.55 0.65
C ARG A 60 -12.28 -27.01 1.77
N GLU A 61 -11.89 -27.18 3.03
CA GLU A 61 -12.65 -26.71 4.20
C GLU A 61 -12.52 -25.20 4.41
N MET A 62 -11.34 -24.62 4.23
CA MET A 62 -11.18 -23.16 4.33
C MET A 62 -11.80 -22.46 3.13
N CYS A 63 -11.68 -23.04 1.93
CA CYS A 63 -12.06 -22.35 0.71
C CYS A 63 -13.34 -22.87 0.07
N TYR A 64 -14.17 -23.73 0.70
CA TYR A 64 -15.53 -24.25 0.36
C TYR A 64 -16.19 -23.89 -1.02
N GLY A 65 -15.43 -23.72 -2.10
CA GLY A 65 -15.79 -22.86 -3.23
C GLY A 65 -15.76 -21.33 -2.97
N LEU A 66 -15.54 -20.86 -1.75
CA LEU A 66 -15.39 -19.46 -1.38
C LEU A 66 -13.93 -19.01 -1.59
N GLN A 67 -13.64 -18.36 -2.71
CA GLN A 67 -12.34 -17.73 -2.98
C GLN A 67 -12.28 -16.26 -2.51
N ASN A 68 -13.38 -15.75 -1.97
CA ASN A 68 -13.53 -14.34 -1.62
C ASN A 68 -13.28 -14.15 -0.13
N PHE A 69 -12.09 -14.49 0.34
CA PHE A 69 -11.68 -14.13 1.70
C PHE A 69 -10.18 -13.97 1.79
N VAL A 70 -9.75 -13.06 2.66
CA VAL A 70 -8.33 -12.88 3.01
C VAL A 70 -8.15 -13.35 4.44
N VAL A 71 -7.07 -14.09 4.70
CA VAL A 71 -6.68 -14.48 6.05
C VAL A 71 -5.40 -13.75 6.43
N ALA A 72 -5.42 -13.07 7.56
CA ALA A 72 -4.24 -12.45 8.16
C ALA A 72 -3.99 -13.09 9.53
N TYR A 73 -2.74 -13.45 9.83
CA TYR A 73 -2.35 -13.92 11.15
C TYR A 73 -1.74 -12.77 11.94
N ASN A 74 -2.33 -12.45 13.08
CA ASN A 74 -1.76 -11.50 14.03
C ASN A 74 -0.88 -12.27 15.02
N ALA A 75 0.44 -12.12 14.87
CA ALA A 75 1.41 -12.84 15.68
C ALA A 75 1.43 -12.38 17.15
N ASP A 76 1.07 -11.13 17.43
CA ASP A 76 1.07 -10.58 18.79
C ASP A 76 -0.07 -11.16 19.63
N VAL A 77 -1.22 -11.43 18.98
CA VAL A 77 -2.42 -11.96 19.63
C VAL A 77 -2.52 -13.49 19.48
N GLY A 78 -1.74 -14.08 18.56
CA GLY A 78 -1.78 -15.51 18.27
C GLY A 78 -3.06 -15.97 17.56
N MET A 79 -3.73 -15.07 16.83
CA MET A 79 -5.02 -15.34 16.17
C MET A 79 -4.98 -15.08 14.67
N ALA A 80 -5.68 -15.91 13.91
CA ALA A 80 -5.95 -15.72 12.50
C ALA A 80 -7.30 -15.02 12.31
N TYR A 81 -7.31 -13.95 11.54
CA TYR A 81 -8.49 -13.17 11.16
C TYR A 81 -8.82 -13.45 9.71
N GLY A 82 -10.05 -13.86 9.44
CA GLY A 82 -10.58 -13.98 8.08
C GLY A 82 -11.51 -12.82 7.77
N LEU A 83 -11.30 -12.13 6.65
CA LEU A 83 -12.24 -11.15 6.11
C LEU A 83 -12.85 -11.73 4.83
N LEU A 84 -14.16 -11.94 4.82
CA LEU A 84 -14.90 -12.26 3.60
C LEU A 84 -14.86 -11.03 2.69
N THR A 85 -14.24 -11.15 1.52
CA THR A 85 -14.30 -10.14 0.48
C THR A 85 -15.62 -10.29 -0.28
N THR A 86 -16.18 -9.18 -0.76
CA THR A 86 -17.37 -9.23 -1.62
C THR A 86 -17.11 -10.13 -2.83
N LYS A 87 -18.14 -10.85 -3.30
CA LYS A 87 -18.07 -11.65 -4.52
C LYS A 87 -17.66 -10.74 -5.69
N ARG A 88 -16.36 -10.67 -6.00
CA ARG A 88 -15.90 -10.31 -7.32
C ARG A 88 -16.36 -11.43 -8.25
N ASN A 89 -16.87 -11.09 -9.43
CA ASN A 89 -17.15 -12.11 -10.43
C ASN A 89 -15.87 -12.93 -10.61
N ALA A 90 -15.97 -14.26 -10.55
CA ALA A 90 -14.80 -15.15 -10.64
C ALA A 90 -14.01 -15.00 -11.97
N SER A 91 -14.51 -14.17 -12.89
CA SER A 91 -13.87 -13.79 -14.15
C SER A 91 -12.86 -12.65 -14.00
N ASP A 92 -12.95 -11.81 -12.97
CA ASP A 92 -12.24 -10.53 -12.96
C ASP A 92 -10.92 -10.67 -12.20
N PRO A 93 -9.76 -10.63 -12.90
CA PRO A 93 -8.48 -10.86 -12.28
C PRO A 93 -8.17 -9.79 -11.21
N THR A 94 -7.48 -10.21 -10.16
CA THR A 94 -6.94 -9.29 -9.14
C THR A 94 -5.82 -8.43 -9.72
N LEU A 95 -5.51 -7.27 -9.10
CA LEU A 95 -4.37 -6.45 -9.53
C LEU A 95 -3.07 -7.26 -9.57
N ALA A 96 -2.87 -8.16 -8.61
CA ALA A 96 -1.70 -9.04 -8.57
C ALA A 96 -1.68 -10.02 -9.76
N GLU A 97 -2.83 -10.60 -10.14
CA GLU A 97 -2.92 -11.48 -11.31
C GLU A 97 -2.70 -10.72 -12.62
N VAL A 98 -3.31 -9.53 -12.78
CA VAL A 98 -3.09 -8.66 -13.95
C VAL A 98 -1.62 -8.22 -14.01
N ALA A 99 -1.04 -7.83 -12.89
CA ALA A 99 0.37 -7.47 -12.78
C ALA A 99 1.27 -8.62 -13.24
N VAL A 100 1.07 -9.83 -12.70
CA VAL A 100 1.84 -11.02 -13.08
C VAL A 100 1.59 -11.37 -14.54
N GLN A 101 0.35 -11.40 -15.02
CA GLN A 101 0.03 -11.73 -16.41
C GLN A 101 0.63 -10.72 -17.39
N SER A 102 0.63 -9.43 -17.06
CA SER A 102 1.20 -8.37 -17.90
C SER A 102 2.72 -8.45 -18.00
N TYR A 103 3.38 -9.10 -17.04
CA TYR A 103 4.83 -9.21 -16.95
C TYR A 103 5.34 -10.59 -17.41
N LYS A 104 4.57 -11.64 -17.10
CA LYS A 104 4.86 -13.02 -17.49
C LYS A 104 4.82 -13.13 -19.02
N PHE A 105 5.85 -13.72 -19.60
CA PHE A 105 6.03 -13.89 -21.05
C PHE A 105 6.32 -12.60 -21.84
N ALA A 106 6.52 -11.46 -21.19
CA ALA A 106 7.02 -10.25 -21.87
C ALA A 106 8.47 -10.43 -22.41
N HIS A 107 9.17 -11.49 -21.99
CA HIS A 107 10.50 -11.84 -22.48
C HIS A 107 10.56 -13.17 -23.23
N PRO A 108 11.10 -13.16 -24.46
CA PRO A 108 11.44 -14.39 -25.18
C PRO A 108 12.73 -15.05 -24.67
N THR A 109 13.56 -14.35 -23.88
CA THR A 109 14.87 -14.84 -23.42
C THR A 109 15.01 -14.84 -21.89
N PRO A 110 15.74 -15.81 -21.30
CA PRO A 110 16.12 -15.76 -19.88
C PRO A 110 16.88 -14.47 -19.54
N TRP A 111 16.71 -13.97 -18.32
CA TRP A 111 17.43 -12.78 -17.82
C TRP A 111 18.95 -12.99 -17.95
N THR A 112 19.60 -12.16 -18.75
CA THR A 112 21.07 -12.05 -18.79
C THR A 112 21.50 -10.81 -18.01
N GLN A 113 22.70 -10.84 -17.42
CA GLN A 113 23.22 -9.70 -16.63
C GLN A 113 23.37 -8.41 -17.43
N ASP A 114 23.43 -8.49 -18.76
CA ASP A 114 23.73 -7.35 -19.64
C ASP A 114 22.51 -6.51 -20.04
N ALA A 115 21.29 -6.96 -19.72
CA ALA A 115 20.05 -6.24 -20.04
C ALA A 115 19.11 -6.21 -18.82
N PRO A 116 18.92 -5.04 -18.17
CA PRO A 116 18.00 -4.95 -17.04
C PRO A 116 16.57 -5.26 -17.50
N PRO A 117 15.73 -5.82 -16.60
CA PRO A 117 14.34 -6.07 -16.92
C PRO A 117 13.62 -4.77 -17.32
N PRO A 118 12.73 -4.80 -18.32
CA PRO A 118 11.83 -3.70 -18.57
C PRO A 118 10.97 -3.51 -17.34
N ALA A 119 10.58 -2.28 -17.13
CA ALA A 119 9.81 -1.95 -15.95
C ALA A 119 8.41 -2.57 -16.01
N PRO A 120 7.95 -3.16 -14.88
CA PRO A 120 6.61 -3.72 -14.79
C PRO A 120 5.53 -2.65 -14.92
N LYS A 121 4.38 -3.04 -15.48
CA LYS A 121 3.26 -2.12 -15.75
C LYS A 121 2.47 -1.70 -14.51
N TYR A 122 2.32 -2.58 -13.51
CA TYR A 122 1.38 -2.43 -12.39
C TYR A 122 2.01 -2.60 -11.00
N PHE A 123 3.32 -2.80 -10.91
CA PHE A 123 4.01 -3.02 -9.65
C PHE A 123 5.41 -2.41 -9.66
N GLN A 124 6.14 -2.55 -8.55
CA GLN A 124 7.54 -2.16 -8.46
C GLN A 124 8.40 -3.40 -8.22
N LEU A 125 9.48 -3.54 -8.99
CA LEU A 125 10.48 -4.57 -8.77
C LEU A 125 11.52 -4.05 -7.78
N GLY A 126 11.60 -4.67 -6.60
CA GLY A 126 12.76 -4.53 -5.74
C GLY A 126 13.87 -5.45 -6.25
N LEU A 127 15.10 -4.94 -6.35
CA LEU A 127 16.26 -5.74 -6.75
C LEU A 127 16.90 -6.43 -5.54
N ALA A 128 16.68 -5.89 -4.34
CA ALA A 128 17.13 -6.47 -3.08
C ALA A 128 15.96 -6.93 -2.20
N THR A 129 16.17 -8.01 -1.44
CA THR A 129 15.20 -8.53 -0.46
C THR A 129 14.76 -7.45 0.53
N GLN A 130 15.69 -6.60 0.97
CA GLN A 130 15.38 -5.52 1.91
C GLN A 130 14.44 -4.47 1.30
N GLU A 131 14.59 -4.13 0.03
CA GLU A 131 13.70 -3.19 -0.67
C GLU A 131 12.29 -3.77 -0.78
N PHE A 132 12.19 -5.06 -1.12
CA PHE A 132 10.92 -5.78 -1.17
C PHE A 132 10.22 -5.79 0.20
N GLU A 133 10.92 -6.17 1.26
CA GLU A 133 10.33 -6.21 2.60
C GLU A 133 9.94 -4.81 3.09
N THR A 134 10.78 -3.81 2.82
CA THR A 134 10.48 -2.41 3.15
C THR A 134 9.22 -1.97 2.41
N GLY A 135 9.12 -2.20 1.10
CA GLY A 135 7.94 -1.84 0.31
C GLY A 135 6.68 -2.58 0.75
N ARG A 136 6.80 -3.83 1.21
CA ARG A 136 5.68 -4.66 1.68
C ARG A 136 5.03 -4.14 2.97
N ILE A 137 5.81 -3.62 3.91
CA ILE A 137 5.32 -3.20 5.24
C ILE A 137 5.11 -1.69 5.38
N ARG A 138 5.61 -0.90 4.41
CA ARG A 138 5.57 0.56 4.47
C ARG A 138 4.14 1.08 4.48
N LYS A 139 3.84 2.00 5.40
CA LYS A 139 2.54 2.66 5.48
C LYS A 139 2.43 3.79 4.45
N MET A 140 1.20 4.16 4.06
CA MET A 140 0.98 5.27 3.13
C MET A 140 1.60 6.59 3.61
N ALA A 141 1.57 6.88 4.92
CA ALA A 141 2.20 8.08 5.47
C ALA A 141 3.72 8.12 5.26
N GLU A 142 4.39 6.98 5.41
CA GLU A 142 5.83 6.82 5.18
C GLU A 142 6.13 6.92 3.67
N GLU A 143 5.28 6.31 2.86
CA GLU A 143 5.38 6.34 1.40
C GLU A 143 5.23 7.76 0.82
N ALA A 144 4.26 8.52 1.32
CA ALA A 144 4.06 9.92 0.98
C ALA A 144 5.21 10.82 1.43
N ALA A 145 5.93 10.44 2.48
CA ALA A 145 7.11 11.16 2.97
C ALA A 145 8.40 10.76 2.23
N TYR A 146 8.43 9.59 1.60
CA TYR A 146 9.65 9.02 1.00
C TYR A 146 10.08 9.75 -0.28
N PHE A 147 9.13 10.24 -1.09
CA PHE A 147 9.46 10.87 -2.37
C PHE A 147 9.69 12.38 -2.22
N PRO A 148 10.83 12.90 -2.72
CA PRO A 148 11.15 14.33 -2.66
C PRO A 148 10.51 15.12 -3.81
N VAL A 149 9.37 14.66 -4.35
CA VAL A 149 8.66 15.30 -5.47
C VAL A 149 7.15 15.29 -5.24
N CYS A 150 6.45 16.28 -5.79
CA CYS A 150 5.03 16.21 -6.03
C CYS A 150 4.81 15.62 -7.43
N TRP A 151 4.42 14.34 -7.49
CA TRP A 151 4.43 13.53 -8.72
C TRP A 151 3.76 14.21 -9.92
N GLU A 152 2.60 14.81 -9.72
CA GLU A 152 1.85 15.44 -10.80
C GLU A 152 2.56 16.65 -11.41
N THR A 153 3.03 17.57 -10.56
CA THR A 153 3.64 18.83 -10.99
C THR A 153 5.06 18.62 -11.50
N ASP A 154 5.85 17.81 -10.80
CA ASP A 154 7.29 17.66 -11.06
C ASP A 154 7.59 16.60 -12.12
N VAL A 155 6.77 15.55 -12.22
CA VAL A 155 7.03 14.39 -13.08
C VAL A 155 6.00 14.30 -14.20
N LEU A 156 4.70 14.17 -13.90
CA LEU A 156 3.66 13.87 -14.90
C LEU A 156 3.41 15.00 -15.89
N ASN A 157 3.39 16.26 -15.43
CA ASN A 157 3.13 17.43 -16.28
C ASN A 157 4.37 17.96 -17.02
N GLY A 158 5.46 17.17 -17.07
CA GLY A 158 6.66 17.52 -17.83
C GLY A 158 7.54 18.59 -17.18
N GLY A 159 7.45 18.75 -15.85
CA GLY A 159 8.13 19.78 -15.04
C GLY A 159 9.68 19.73 -15.01
N GLY A 160 10.33 18.90 -15.83
CA GLY A 160 11.78 18.97 -16.04
C GLY A 160 12.60 17.82 -15.44
N SER A 161 11.97 16.79 -14.88
CA SER A 161 12.69 15.56 -14.56
C SER A 161 12.90 14.72 -15.83
N ASN A 162 14.09 14.82 -16.44
CA ASN A 162 14.55 13.86 -17.46
C ASN A 162 14.88 12.48 -16.85
N ASP A 163 14.53 12.24 -15.58
CA ASP A 163 14.76 10.97 -14.92
C ASP A 163 13.75 9.92 -15.40
N THR A 164 14.19 9.12 -16.37
CA THR A 164 13.46 7.96 -16.90
C THR A 164 13.01 6.98 -15.81
N GLY A 165 13.73 6.89 -14.69
CA GLY A 165 13.39 6.02 -13.56
C GLY A 165 12.18 6.51 -12.79
N LEU A 166 12.14 7.81 -12.45
CA LEU A 166 10.98 8.42 -11.78
C LEU A 166 9.72 8.36 -12.65
N TRP A 167 9.84 8.64 -13.95
CA TRP A 167 8.71 8.54 -14.88
C TRP A 167 8.13 7.12 -14.93
N THR A 168 9.00 6.12 -14.97
CA THR A 168 8.62 4.71 -14.98
C THR A 168 7.87 4.31 -13.71
N ILE A 169 8.36 4.73 -12.55
CA ILE A 169 7.70 4.54 -11.27
C ILE A 169 6.34 5.23 -11.25
N ALA A 170 6.27 6.47 -11.74
CA ALA A 170 5.03 7.24 -11.77
C ALA A 170 3.98 6.54 -12.64
N GLN A 171 4.37 6.07 -13.82
CA GLN A 171 3.46 5.39 -14.73
C GLN A 171 2.93 4.07 -14.16
N SER A 172 3.76 3.26 -13.49
CA SER A 172 3.30 2.00 -12.92
C SER A 172 2.32 2.20 -11.76
N ARG A 173 2.57 3.20 -10.92
CA ARG A 173 1.67 3.58 -9.81
C ARG A 173 0.37 4.20 -10.29
N MET A 174 0.44 5.06 -11.31
CA MET A 174 -0.76 5.67 -11.89
C MET A 174 -1.68 4.60 -12.48
N ARG A 175 -1.13 3.62 -13.18
CA ARG A 175 -1.89 2.47 -13.70
C ARG A 175 -2.48 1.60 -12.60
N ALA A 176 -1.74 1.38 -11.50
CA ALA A 176 -2.27 0.67 -10.35
C ALA A 176 -3.41 1.45 -9.67
N ALA A 177 -3.29 2.77 -9.53
CA ALA A 177 -4.35 3.63 -9.01
C ALA A 177 -5.60 3.58 -9.89
N ALA A 178 -5.43 3.71 -11.21
CA ALA A 178 -6.50 3.64 -12.19
C ALA A 178 -7.22 2.28 -12.17
N PHE A 179 -6.48 1.18 -12.04
CA PHE A 179 -7.04 -0.17 -11.87
C PHE A 179 -7.89 -0.30 -10.60
N HIS A 180 -7.43 0.25 -9.47
CA HIS A 180 -8.18 0.19 -8.21
C HIS A 180 -9.50 0.94 -8.22
N LEU A 181 -9.67 1.87 -9.18
CA LEU A 181 -10.87 2.68 -9.36
C LEU A 181 -11.74 2.18 -10.52
N ASP A 182 -11.47 0.97 -11.02
CA ASP A 182 -12.14 0.35 -12.18
C ASP A 182 -12.08 1.25 -13.45
N ARG A 183 -10.96 1.95 -13.63
CA ARG A 183 -10.67 2.88 -14.74
C ARG A 183 -9.35 2.55 -15.42
N GLU A 184 -9.16 1.31 -15.84
CA GLU A 184 -7.89 0.83 -16.43
C GLU A 184 -7.42 1.60 -17.68
N ASP A 185 -8.34 2.29 -18.35
CA ASP A 185 -8.11 3.14 -19.51
C ASP A 185 -7.52 4.51 -19.14
N ALA A 186 -7.72 4.96 -17.90
CA ALA A 186 -7.25 6.25 -17.45
C ALA A 186 -5.73 6.27 -17.31
N THR A 187 -5.12 7.29 -17.91
CA THR A 187 -3.67 7.49 -17.90
C THR A 187 -3.27 8.85 -17.32
N THR A 188 -4.23 9.75 -17.12
CA THR A 188 -3.99 11.10 -16.64
C THR A 188 -4.73 11.40 -15.34
N CYS A 189 -4.19 12.33 -14.54
CA CYS A 189 -4.84 12.76 -13.31
C CYS A 189 -6.20 13.40 -13.57
N ALA A 190 -6.36 14.12 -14.68
CA ALA A 190 -7.61 14.77 -15.06
C ALA A 190 -8.78 13.78 -15.24
N GLU A 191 -8.53 12.59 -15.82
CA GLU A 191 -9.54 11.54 -16.03
C GLU A 191 -10.03 10.88 -14.73
N LEU A 192 -9.25 11.01 -13.65
CA LEU A 192 -9.51 10.42 -12.33
C LEU A 192 -9.90 11.44 -11.26
N ARG A 193 -10.06 12.73 -11.61
CA ARG A 193 -10.35 13.81 -10.66
C ARG A 193 -11.52 13.52 -9.73
N ASP A 194 -12.60 12.98 -10.27
CA ASP A 194 -13.84 12.75 -9.51
C ASP A 194 -13.68 11.67 -8.42
N TYR A 195 -12.61 10.87 -8.49
CA TYR A 195 -12.30 9.82 -7.52
C TYR A 195 -11.43 10.33 -6.37
N CYS A 196 -10.90 11.56 -6.43
CA CYS A 196 -9.96 12.10 -5.43
C CYS A 196 -10.51 12.15 -4.00
N TYR A 197 -11.83 12.12 -3.84
CA TYR A 197 -12.53 12.20 -2.55
C TYR A 197 -12.91 10.84 -1.97
N LEU A 198 -12.66 9.75 -2.70
CA LEU A 198 -12.98 8.43 -2.21
C LEU A 198 -11.92 7.98 -1.18
N PRO A 199 -12.32 7.32 -0.08
CA PRO A 199 -11.40 6.81 0.93
C PRO A 199 -10.26 5.95 0.33
N GLU A 200 -10.58 5.10 -0.64
CA GLU A 200 -9.68 4.18 -1.33
C GLU A 200 -8.67 4.86 -2.28
N SER A 201 -8.90 6.11 -2.66
CA SER A 201 -8.08 6.86 -3.62
C SER A 201 -6.75 7.40 -3.07
N ARG A 202 -6.17 6.74 -2.06
CA ARG A 202 -4.90 7.17 -1.44
C ARG A 202 -3.75 7.20 -2.44
N LEU A 203 -3.60 6.13 -3.22
CA LEU A 203 -2.56 6.07 -4.25
C LEU A 203 -2.79 7.11 -5.36
N LEU A 204 -4.05 7.39 -5.71
CA LEU A 204 -4.38 8.45 -6.65
C LEU A 204 -3.94 9.82 -6.10
N ARG A 205 -4.24 10.14 -4.84
CA ARG A 205 -3.81 11.39 -4.20
C ARG A 205 -2.28 11.53 -4.11
N LEU A 206 -1.56 10.41 -4.00
CA LEU A 206 -0.11 10.39 -4.05
C LEU A 206 0.40 10.79 -5.44
N MET A 207 -0.20 10.23 -6.49
CA MET A 207 0.23 10.48 -7.86
C MET A 207 -0.27 11.82 -8.42
N CYS A 208 -1.48 12.23 -8.02
CA CYS A 208 -2.24 13.34 -8.55
C CYS A 208 -2.48 14.41 -7.48
N GLY A 209 -1.41 14.84 -6.82
CA GLY A 209 -1.48 15.75 -5.68
C GLY A 209 -2.12 17.10 -6.02
N ASP A 210 -1.91 17.65 -7.22
CA ASP A 210 -2.46 18.96 -7.59
C ASP A 210 -3.93 18.84 -8.02
N THR A 211 -4.24 17.89 -8.90
CA THR A 211 -5.62 17.60 -9.33
C THR A 211 -6.50 17.18 -8.16
N CYS A 212 -5.97 16.43 -7.20
CA CYS A 212 -6.69 16.08 -5.98
C CYS A 212 -6.63 17.17 -4.89
N GLY A 213 -6.01 18.32 -5.14
CA GLY A 213 -6.01 19.46 -4.20
C GLY A 213 -5.07 19.35 -3.01
N CYS A 214 -4.16 18.38 -2.96
CA CYS A 214 -3.11 18.29 -1.92
C CYS A 214 -2.18 19.51 -1.88
N THR A 215 -2.04 20.24 -3.00
CA THR A 215 -1.26 21.49 -3.13
C THR A 215 -2.09 22.75 -2.85
N ASP A 216 -3.42 22.64 -2.88
CA ASP A 216 -4.33 23.78 -2.77
C ASP A 216 -4.86 23.91 -1.34
N PRO A 217 -4.53 24.98 -0.59
CA PRO A 217 -5.10 25.22 0.72
C PRO A 217 -6.62 25.34 0.68
N MET A 218 -7.22 25.83 -0.41
CA MET A 218 -8.67 26.05 -0.52
C MET A 218 -9.46 24.81 -0.93
N SER A 219 -8.80 23.68 -1.18
CA SER A 219 -9.49 22.42 -1.44
C SER A 219 -10.17 21.86 -0.18
N VAL A 220 -11.13 20.95 -0.40
CA VAL A 220 -11.83 20.27 0.69
C VAL A 220 -10.81 19.52 1.56
N PRO A 221 -10.80 19.73 2.89
CA PRO A 221 -9.79 19.14 3.78
C PRO A 221 -9.76 17.61 3.84
N TRP A 222 -10.81 16.90 3.43
CA TRP A 222 -10.87 15.44 3.49
C TRP A 222 -9.74 14.78 2.72
N TYR A 223 -9.08 13.83 3.38
CA TYR A 223 -8.00 13.02 2.83
C TYR A 223 -6.78 13.81 2.36
N LYS A 224 -6.65 15.09 2.76
CA LYS A 224 -5.50 15.95 2.39
C LYS A 224 -4.35 15.84 3.38
N GLN A 225 -3.97 14.61 3.70
CA GLN A 225 -2.95 14.25 4.69
C GLN A 225 -1.98 13.21 4.13
N LYS A 226 -0.80 13.07 4.77
CA LYS A 226 0.19 12.06 4.36
C LYS A 226 -0.33 10.64 4.45
N ALA A 227 -1.00 10.31 5.56
CA ALA A 227 -1.61 8.98 5.76
C ALA A 227 -2.64 8.63 4.68
N GLU A 228 -3.26 9.66 4.11
CA GLU A 228 -4.28 9.56 3.08
C GLU A 228 -3.74 9.74 1.66
N GLY A 229 -2.42 9.77 1.51
CA GLY A 229 -1.74 9.71 0.22
C GLY A 229 -1.22 11.04 -0.30
N CYS A 230 -1.47 12.19 0.32
CA CYS A 230 -0.84 13.43 -0.17
C CYS A 230 0.67 13.42 0.10
N ALA A 231 1.49 13.51 -0.96
CA ALA A 231 2.95 13.55 -0.84
C ALA A 231 3.42 14.75 0.03
N GLU A 232 4.49 14.57 0.79
CA GLU A 232 5.04 15.62 1.67
C GLU A 232 5.40 16.88 0.90
N MET A 233 5.93 16.74 -0.31
CA MET A 233 6.26 17.87 -1.17
C MET A 233 5.02 18.64 -1.61
N CYS A 234 3.95 17.96 -2.02
CA CYS A 234 2.69 18.64 -2.35
C CYS A 234 2.12 19.38 -1.12
N LEU A 235 2.20 18.79 0.08
CA LEU A 235 1.79 19.45 1.32
C LEU A 235 2.71 20.62 1.72
N SER A 236 3.99 20.56 1.35
CA SER A 236 4.93 21.69 1.51
C SER A 236 4.55 22.87 0.61
N GLU A 237 4.22 22.60 -0.66
CA GLU A 237 3.67 23.62 -1.56
C GLU A 237 2.38 24.22 -1.01
N ARG A 238 1.47 23.38 -0.51
CA ARG A 238 0.23 23.82 0.14
C ARG A 238 0.50 24.75 1.30
N ARG A 239 1.45 24.41 2.19
CA ARG A 239 1.85 25.28 3.32
C ARG A 239 2.39 26.63 2.83
N THR A 240 3.14 26.63 1.73
CA THR A 240 3.65 27.86 1.13
C THR A 240 2.52 28.74 0.61
N ARG A 241 1.53 28.17 -0.10
CA ARG A 241 0.34 28.89 -0.57
C ARG A 241 -0.54 29.37 0.59
N LEU A 242 -0.71 28.52 1.61
CA LEU A 242 -1.47 28.83 2.83
C LEU A 242 -0.92 30.06 3.55
N ARG A 243 0.41 30.15 3.68
CA ARG A 243 1.07 31.29 4.34
C ARG A 243 0.73 32.64 3.68
N ALA A 244 0.51 32.65 2.37
CA ALA A 244 0.17 33.85 1.61
C ALA A 244 -1.30 34.29 1.76
N LEU A 245 -2.16 33.49 2.40
CA LEU A 245 -3.57 33.83 2.58
C LEU A 245 -3.77 34.97 3.61
N PRO A 246 -4.86 35.74 3.50
CA PRO A 246 -5.25 36.71 4.52
C PRO A 246 -5.73 36.05 5.82
N CYS A 247 -5.51 36.72 6.95
CA CYS A 247 -5.93 36.27 8.27
C CYS A 247 -7.34 36.77 8.59
N GLN A 248 -8.30 36.19 7.92
CA GLN A 248 -9.72 36.47 8.11
C GLN A 248 -10.49 35.16 7.91
N ASP A 249 -11.64 35.02 8.56
CA ASP A 249 -12.55 33.88 8.36
C ASP A 249 -13.33 34.02 7.04
N PHE A 250 -13.28 32.98 6.19
CA PHE A 250 -13.90 32.94 4.84
C PHE A 250 -13.66 34.14 3.89
N PRO A 251 -12.49 34.77 3.81
CA PRO A 251 -12.31 35.96 2.97
C PRO A 251 -12.11 35.61 1.49
N GLN A 252 -11.88 34.33 1.13
CA GLN A 252 -11.51 33.92 -0.22
C GLN A 252 -12.67 33.28 -0.99
N ALA A 253 -12.68 33.49 -2.31
CA ALA A 253 -13.58 32.79 -3.22
C ALA A 253 -13.37 31.26 -3.12
N GLY A 254 -14.46 30.50 -3.05
CA GLY A 254 -14.43 29.03 -2.93
C GLY A 254 -14.32 28.50 -1.49
N ALA A 255 -13.96 29.32 -0.50
CA ALA A 255 -13.87 28.90 0.90
C ALA A 255 -15.20 28.37 1.45
N ALA A 256 -16.31 29.01 1.08
CA ALA A 256 -17.65 28.55 1.43
C ALA A 256 -18.02 27.21 0.78
N THR A 257 -17.53 26.95 -0.45
CA THR A 257 -17.76 25.67 -1.15
C THR A 257 -17.02 24.56 -0.42
N ALA A 258 -15.72 24.73 -0.17
CA ALA A 258 -14.91 23.74 0.55
C ALA A 258 -15.44 23.47 1.96
N TRP A 259 -15.95 24.50 2.65
CA TRP A 259 -16.62 24.36 3.94
C TRP A 259 -17.87 23.49 3.86
N ASN A 260 -18.78 23.84 2.95
CA ASN A 260 -20.02 23.10 2.80
C ASN A 260 -19.74 21.64 2.42
N GLU A 261 -18.83 21.42 1.48
CA GLU A 261 -18.45 20.09 1.01
C GLU A 261 -17.74 19.26 2.10
N PHE A 262 -16.94 19.88 2.97
CA PHE A 262 -16.39 19.20 4.14
C PHE A 262 -17.50 18.62 5.02
N TRP A 263 -18.49 19.44 5.37
CA TRP A 263 -19.57 19.00 6.25
C TRP A 263 -20.57 18.07 5.56
N ASP A 264 -20.83 18.25 4.27
CA ASP A 264 -21.68 17.36 3.47
C ASP A 264 -21.10 15.93 3.39
N ASN A 265 -19.77 15.81 3.37
CA ASN A 265 -19.09 14.52 3.34
C ASN A 265 -18.71 13.96 4.71
N TYR A 266 -18.98 14.69 5.81
CA TYR A 266 -18.50 14.30 7.15
C TYR A 266 -18.97 12.90 7.57
N ALA A 267 -20.26 12.60 7.42
CA ALA A 267 -20.79 11.28 7.79
C ALA A 267 -20.18 10.15 6.95
N ALA A 268 -20.06 10.35 5.64
CA ALA A 268 -19.48 9.35 4.73
C ALA A 268 -17.99 9.12 5.03
N ALA A 269 -17.22 10.18 5.25
CA ALA A 269 -15.79 10.10 5.51
C ALA A 269 -15.47 9.40 6.85
N ILE A 270 -16.21 9.74 7.91
CA ILE A 270 -16.09 9.10 9.22
C ILE A 270 -16.49 7.62 9.16
N THR A 271 -17.60 7.31 8.48
CA THR A 271 -18.07 5.93 8.27
C THR A 271 -17.02 5.07 7.57
N ALA A 272 -16.45 5.60 6.49
CA ALA A 272 -15.42 4.90 5.75
C ALA A 272 -14.14 4.66 6.56
N TYR A 273 -13.78 5.58 7.46
CA TYR A 273 -12.56 5.47 8.25
C TYR A 273 -12.71 4.57 9.49
N PHE A 274 -13.80 4.73 10.25
CA PHE A 274 -14.01 4.01 11.52
C PHE A 274 -14.87 2.74 11.41
N GLY A 275 -15.50 2.51 10.26
CA GLY A 275 -16.44 1.41 10.04
C GLY A 275 -17.85 1.69 10.57
N GLU A 276 -18.81 0.83 10.17
CA GLU A 276 -20.23 1.01 10.47
C GLU A 276 -20.57 0.90 11.97
N ASP A 277 -19.79 0.14 12.73
CA ASP A 277 -20.09 -0.13 14.15
C ASP A 277 -19.95 1.09 15.06
N ARG A 278 -19.21 2.13 14.64
CA ARG A 278 -19.11 3.40 15.39
C ARG A 278 -20.23 4.40 15.05
N ILE A 279 -21.17 4.03 14.18
CA ILE A 279 -22.21 4.91 13.65
C ILE A 279 -23.46 5.02 14.54
N GLN A 280 -23.48 4.46 15.76
CA GLN A 280 -24.53 4.86 16.72
C GLN A 280 -24.58 6.39 16.98
N TYR A 281 -23.58 7.13 16.51
CA TYR A 281 -23.51 8.60 16.45
C TYR A 281 -23.97 9.27 15.13
N ALA A 282 -24.53 8.55 14.14
CA ALA A 282 -24.96 9.13 12.85
C ALA A 282 -25.97 10.27 13.00
N ASN A 283 -26.95 10.12 13.89
CA ASN A 283 -27.96 11.15 14.09
C ASN A 283 -27.36 12.42 14.71
N SER A 284 -26.40 12.27 15.62
CA SER A 284 -25.65 13.40 16.18
C SER A 284 -24.73 14.05 15.14
N SER A 285 -24.09 13.28 14.26
CA SER A 285 -23.18 13.83 13.25
C SER A 285 -23.91 14.66 12.18
N ILE A 286 -25.11 14.25 11.76
CA ILE A 286 -25.94 15.04 10.82
C ILE A 286 -26.31 16.39 11.44
N SER A 287 -26.77 16.39 12.71
CA SER A 287 -27.14 17.63 13.39
C SER A 287 -25.95 18.58 13.60
N LEU A 288 -24.76 18.02 13.89
CA LEU A 288 -23.52 18.77 14.03
C LEU A 288 -23.10 19.38 12.69
N ALA A 289 -23.10 18.60 11.61
CA ALA A 289 -22.77 19.07 10.28
C ALA A 289 -23.70 20.21 9.83
N GLN A 290 -25.01 20.09 10.07
CA GLN A 290 -25.97 21.16 9.77
C GLN A 290 -25.70 22.42 10.60
N THR A 291 -25.38 22.26 11.89
CA THR A 291 -25.03 23.38 12.79
C THR A 291 -23.75 24.08 12.32
N MET A 292 -22.72 23.32 11.95
CA MET A 292 -21.46 23.85 11.44
C MET A 292 -21.64 24.57 10.10
N LYS A 293 -22.44 24.02 9.18
CA LYS A 293 -22.78 24.68 7.92
C LYS A 293 -23.51 26.00 8.13
N ALA A 294 -24.51 26.02 9.02
CA ALA A 294 -25.32 27.21 9.27
C ALA A 294 -24.56 28.30 10.03
N GLY A 295 -23.72 27.93 11.00
CA GLY A 295 -22.99 28.88 11.85
C GLY A 295 -21.58 29.24 11.36
N GLY A 296 -21.05 28.55 10.35
CA GLY A 296 -19.72 28.81 9.78
C GLY A 296 -18.61 28.74 10.83
N CYS A 297 -17.63 29.64 10.74
CA CYS A 297 -16.49 29.67 11.65
C CYS A 297 -16.87 29.96 13.12
N ALA A 298 -17.97 30.67 13.37
CA ALA A 298 -18.44 30.91 14.74
C ALA A 298 -18.93 29.60 15.41
N ALA A 299 -19.59 28.72 14.66
CA ALA A 299 -19.97 27.40 15.16
C ALA A 299 -18.75 26.51 15.45
N LEU A 300 -17.71 26.63 14.61
CA LEU A 300 -16.41 25.96 14.83
C LEU A 300 -15.76 26.40 16.13
N GLN A 301 -15.74 27.70 16.40
CA GLN A 301 -15.18 28.26 17.63
C GLN A 301 -15.93 27.76 18.87
N ALA A 302 -17.27 27.65 18.79
CA ALA A 302 -18.10 27.13 19.87
C ALA A 302 -17.93 25.61 20.09
N ASN A 303 -17.59 24.87 19.04
CA ASN A 303 -17.46 23.41 19.06
C ASN A 303 -16.13 22.96 18.42
N PRO A 304 -14.98 23.26 19.05
CA PRO A 304 -13.67 23.12 18.40
C PRO A 304 -13.19 21.67 18.27
N ILE A 305 -13.78 20.73 19.02
CA ILE A 305 -13.36 19.33 19.10
C ILE A 305 -14.36 18.45 18.37
N ASP A 306 -13.84 17.58 17.52
CA ASP A 306 -14.58 16.50 16.90
C ASP A 306 -14.89 15.41 17.93
N ALA A 307 -16.16 15.21 18.24
CA ALA A 307 -16.60 14.25 19.24
C ALA A 307 -16.26 12.78 18.87
N ILE A 308 -16.00 12.48 17.59
CA ILE A 308 -15.73 11.12 17.12
C ILE A 308 -14.23 10.81 17.14
N THR A 309 -13.42 11.70 16.59
CA THR A 309 -11.96 11.52 16.54
C THR A 309 -11.27 11.97 17.84
N GLY A 310 -11.89 12.87 18.59
CA GLY A 310 -11.28 13.56 19.74
C GLY A 310 -10.31 14.67 19.33
N GLU A 311 -10.12 14.89 18.03
CA GLU A 311 -9.18 15.88 17.49
C GLU A 311 -9.81 17.26 17.37
N SER A 312 -8.98 18.30 17.40
CA SER A 312 -9.43 19.66 17.12
C SER A 312 -9.68 19.84 15.62
N TYR A 313 -10.85 20.32 15.24
CA TYR A 313 -11.14 20.65 13.84
C TYR A 313 -10.18 21.70 13.29
N CYS A 314 -9.73 22.64 14.13
CA CYS A 314 -8.76 23.66 13.73
C CYS A 314 -7.40 23.06 13.34
N PHE A 315 -6.97 22.00 14.02
CA PHE A 315 -5.68 21.34 13.77
C PHE A 315 -5.78 20.21 12.74
N GLY A 316 -6.99 19.71 12.53
CA GLY A 316 -7.24 18.55 11.68
C GLY A 316 -6.91 17.24 12.40
N ALA A 317 -7.24 16.13 11.76
CA ALA A 317 -6.80 14.81 12.18
C ALA A 317 -5.69 14.34 11.23
N ALA A 318 -4.49 14.11 11.77
CA ALA A 318 -3.29 13.78 10.99
C ALA A 318 -3.49 12.58 10.04
N ASP A 319 -4.38 11.66 10.42
CA ASP A 319 -4.65 10.45 9.65
C ASP A 319 -5.90 10.53 8.76
N LEU A 320 -6.64 11.66 8.74
CA LEU A 320 -7.92 11.71 8.03
C LEU A 320 -8.21 13.03 7.30
N PHE A 321 -8.09 14.19 7.94
CA PHE A 321 -8.49 15.47 7.33
C PHE A 321 -7.56 16.63 7.69
N GLY A 322 -7.41 17.55 6.75
CA GLY A 322 -6.63 18.78 6.88
C GLY A 322 -7.16 19.74 7.96
N PRO A 323 -6.31 20.63 8.50
CA PRO A 323 -6.73 21.63 9.48
C PRO A 323 -7.80 22.59 8.94
N LEU A 324 -8.89 22.87 9.66
CA LEU A 324 -9.85 23.91 9.22
C LEU A 324 -9.37 25.35 9.50
N ALA A 325 -8.25 25.51 10.21
CA ALA A 325 -7.70 26.82 10.55
C ALA A 325 -7.33 27.71 9.36
N TYR A 326 -7.15 27.17 8.14
CA TYR A 326 -6.95 28.02 6.96
C TYR A 326 -8.26 28.60 6.40
N LEU A 327 -9.42 27.96 6.66
CA LEU A 327 -10.74 28.50 6.31
C LEU A 327 -11.22 29.49 7.36
N CYS A 328 -10.89 29.21 8.62
CA CYS A 328 -11.36 29.94 9.80
C CYS A 328 -10.19 30.36 10.73
N PRO A 329 -9.19 31.12 10.24
CA PRO A 329 -8.01 31.44 11.04
C PRO A 329 -8.30 32.28 12.28
N GLU A 330 -9.27 33.20 12.24
CA GLU A 330 -9.61 34.03 13.41
C GLU A 330 -10.32 33.20 14.47
N SER A 331 -11.35 32.45 14.06
CA SER A 331 -12.09 31.55 14.96
C SER A 331 -11.22 30.44 15.55
N CYS A 332 -10.21 29.97 14.81
CA CYS A 332 -9.21 29.02 15.30
C CYS A 332 -8.06 29.65 16.10
N GLY A 333 -8.11 30.96 16.37
CA GLY A 333 -7.15 31.64 17.24
C GLY A 333 -5.78 31.89 16.61
N CYS A 334 -5.65 31.89 15.28
CA CYS A 334 -4.36 32.05 14.60
C CYS A 334 -3.65 33.38 14.93
N ARG A 335 -4.38 34.40 15.40
CA ARG A 335 -3.82 35.70 15.82
C ARG A 335 -3.13 35.68 17.18
N THR A 336 -3.38 34.65 18.00
CA THR A 336 -2.75 34.54 19.32
C THR A 336 -1.35 33.96 19.28
N TYR A 337 -0.94 33.37 18.14
CA TYR A 337 0.41 32.83 17.97
C TYR A 337 1.40 33.95 17.64
N SER A 338 2.54 33.96 18.34
CA SER A 338 3.67 34.80 17.95
C SER A 338 4.26 34.35 16.61
N ALA A 339 4.98 35.23 15.91
CA ALA A 339 5.67 34.88 14.68
C ALA A 339 6.64 33.68 14.85
N GLU A 340 7.26 33.54 16.03
CA GLU A 340 8.16 32.43 16.36
C GLU A 340 7.43 31.11 16.61
N ASN A 341 6.17 31.16 17.08
CA ASN A 341 5.35 29.99 17.39
C ASN A 341 4.19 29.82 16.40
N GLN A 342 4.28 30.43 15.22
CA GLN A 342 3.20 30.37 14.25
C GLN A 342 3.04 28.94 13.77
N ALA A 343 1.88 28.36 14.10
CA ALA A 343 1.58 27.00 13.72
C ALA A 343 1.52 26.88 12.19
N TRP A 344 1.99 25.73 11.66
CA TRP A 344 2.12 25.50 10.22
C TRP A 344 0.79 25.56 9.45
N TYR A 345 -0.34 25.50 10.15
CA TYR A 345 -1.70 25.55 9.62
C TYR A 345 -2.34 26.95 9.63
N CYS A 346 -1.64 27.98 10.15
CA CYS A 346 -2.14 29.36 10.18
C CYS A 346 -1.50 30.21 9.06
N PRO A 347 -2.26 31.09 8.39
CA PRO A 347 -1.71 32.04 7.44
C PRO A 347 -0.67 32.97 8.09
N GLN A 348 0.39 33.32 7.37
CA GLN A 348 1.47 34.14 7.91
C GLN A 348 0.97 35.54 8.30
N SER A 349 -0.03 36.05 7.59
CA SER A 349 -0.67 37.33 7.86
C SER A 349 -1.33 37.44 9.24
N CYS A 350 -1.50 36.34 9.99
CA CYS A 350 -2.06 36.34 11.34
C CYS A 350 -1.10 36.79 12.44
N SER A 351 0.22 36.73 12.23
CA SER A 351 1.23 36.97 13.27
C SER A 351 1.62 38.45 13.43
N ARG A 352 0.70 39.37 13.17
CA ARG A 352 0.98 40.82 13.16
C ARG A 352 0.85 41.48 14.52
#